data_AF-A0A7X1Y310-F1
#
_entry.id   AF-A0A7X1Y310-F1
#
_cell.length_a   1.000
_cell.length_b   1.000
_cell.length_c   1.000
_cell.angle_alpha   90.00
_cell.angle_beta   90.00
_cell.angle_gamma   90.00
#
_symmetry.space_group_name_H-M   'P 1'
#
loop_
_entity.id
_entity.type
_entity.pdbx_description
1 polymer ?
#
loop_
_entity_poly.entity_id
_entity_poly.type
_entity_poly.pdbx_seq_one_letter_code
_entity_poly.pdbx_strand_id
1 'polypeptide(L)'
;MDDAIRRSVERQFPELSGGYHLPRFARVVAVADAPAGAGICDDFRPRYAVDIQVLLPDGEPDPDLPMLAGVPLPLPTGGEEMGIYAFPEEGTQVVVCFAYGLPHKPYIQTILPHGLSMPKVPKGDQV
;
A
#
# COMPACT_ATOMS: atom_id res chain seq x y z
N MET A 1 0.16 -28.85 23.13
CA MET A 1 -0.34 -27.68 23.89
C MET A 1 -0.28 -26.44 23.00
N ASP A 2 0.85 -26.23 22.34
CA ASP A 2 1.11 -25.11 21.44
C ASP A 2 0.11 -25.00 20.27
N ASP A 3 -0.33 -26.11 19.68
CA ASP A 3 -1.36 -26.06 18.62
C ASP A 3 -2.72 -25.56 19.11
N ALA A 4 -3.09 -25.87 20.35
CA ALA A 4 -4.34 -25.39 20.92
C ALA A 4 -4.24 -23.89 21.23
N ILE A 5 -3.07 -23.43 21.69
CA ILE A 5 -2.78 -22.01 21.91
C ILE A 5 -2.82 -21.26 20.57
N ARG A 6 -2.09 -21.74 19.55
CA ARG A 6 -2.07 -21.14 18.21
C ARG A 6 -3.47 -21.00 17.62
N ARG A 7 -4.27 -22.08 17.62
CA ARG A 7 -5.67 -22.01 17.12
C ARG A 7 -6.53 -21.04 17.91
N SER A 8 -6.34 -20.96 19.23
CA SER A 8 -7.09 -20.00 20.06
C SER A 8 -6.72 -18.56 19.71
N VAL A 9 -5.42 -18.31 19.48
CA VAL A 9 -4.88 -17.01 19.08
C VAL A 9 -5.39 -16.62 17.69
N GLU A 10 -5.25 -17.47 16.67
CA GLU A 10 -5.72 -17.22 15.31
C GLU A 10 -7.24 -16.98 15.25
N ARG A 11 -8.01 -17.64 16.11
CA ARG A 11 -9.46 -17.41 16.22
C ARG A 11 -9.80 -16.05 16.85
N GLN A 12 -9.00 -15.59 17.81
CA GLN A 12 -9.20 -14.29 18.46
C GLN A 12 -8.65 -13.13 17.63
N PHE A 13 -7.62 -13.40 16.82
CA PHE A 13 -6.90 -12.44 15.99
C PHE A 13 -6.76 -12.99 14.56
N PRO A 14 -7.84 -12.98 13.77
CA PRO A 14 -7.85 -13.55 12.42
C PRO A 14 -6.77 -12.98 11.48
N GLU A 15 -6.38 -11.72 11.69
CA GLU A 15 -5.33 -11.01 10.96
C GLU A 15 -3.94 -11.63 11.12
N LEU A 16 -3.72 -12.43 12.17
CA LEU A 16 -2.44 -13.12 12.37
C LEU A 16 -2.24 -14.24 11.37
N SER A 17 -3.32 -14.92 10.98
CA SER A 17 -3.26 -16.08 10.06
C SER A 17 -2.74 -15.70 8.68
N GLY A 18 -3.07 -14.48 8.22
CA GLY A 18 -2.62 -13.94 6.94
C GLY A 18 -1.56 -12.86 7.05
N GLY A 19 -1.04 -12.59 8.25
CA GLY A 19 -0.02 -11.55 8.46
C GLY A 19 -0.50 -10.11 8.19
N TYR A 20 -1.81 -9.85 8.11
CA TYR A 20 -2.37 -8.54 7.75
C TYR A 20 -2.14 -7.45 8.80
N HIS A 21 -1.72 -7.84 10.00
CA HIS A 21 -1.27 -6.94 11.06
C HIS A 21 0.13 -6.33 10.80
N LEU A 22 0.90 -6.93 9.88
CA LEU A 22 2.23 -6.46 9.54
C LEU A 22 2.19 -5.57 8.29
N PRO A 23 2.87 -4.41 8.30
CA PRO A 23 3.20 -3.71 7.07
C PRO A 23 4.01 -4.62 6.15
N ARG A 24 3.66 -4.67 4.86
CA ARG A 24 4.38 -5.45 3.85
C ARG A 24 4.92 -4.55 2.77
N PHE A 25 6.07 -4.90 2.21
CA PHE A 25 6.52 -4.27 0.98
C PHE A 25 5.66 -4.73 -0.19
N ALA A 26 5.44 -3.83 -1.12
CA ALA A 26 4.77 -4.10 -2.38
C ALA A 26 5.45 -3.32 -3.50
N ARG A 27 5.21 -3.74 -4.74
CA ARG A 27 5.69 -3.08 -5.95
C ARG A 27 4.48 -2.57 -6.74
N VAL A 28 4.54 -1.32 -7.17
CA VAL A 28 3.56 -0.74 -8.09
C VAL A 28 3.69 -1.44 -9.44
N VAL A 29 2.58 -1.92 -10.00
CA VAL A 29 2.56 -2.56 -11.33
C VAL A 29 1.74 -1.79 -12.35
N ALA A 30 0.84 -0.92 -11.91
CA ALA A 30 0.13 0.02 -12.77
C ALA A 30 -0.45 1.19 -11.95
N VAL A 31 -0.71 2.32 -12.62
CA VAL A 31 -1.59 3.35 -12.08
C VAL A 31 -3.04 2.94 -12.36
N ALA A 32 -3.84 2.81 -11.30
CA ALA A 32 -5.22 2.38 -11.43
C ALA A 32 -6.03 3.50 -12.09
N ASP A 33 -6.52 3.26 -13.32
CA ASP A 33 -7.41 4.10 -14.15
C ASP A 33 -7.47 5.58 -13.69
N ALA A 34 -6.39 6.32 -13.95
CA ALA A 34 -6.28 7.71 -13.53
C ALA A 34 -7.49 8.50 -14.08
N PRO A 35 -8.26 9.17 -13.21
CA PRO A 35 -9.56 9.70 -13.59
C PRO A 35 -9.45 10.82 -14.64
N ALA A 36 -10.25 10.72 -15.71
CA ALA A 36 -10.33 11.76 -16.75
C ALA A 36 -10.96 13.10 -16.28
N GLY A 37 -11.43 13.17 -15.04
CA GLY A 37 -12.04 14.38 -14.46
C GLY A 37 -12.25 14.25 -12.94
N ALA A 38 -12.62 15.36 -12.30
CA ALA A 38 -12.86 15.42 -10.86
C ALA A 38 -14.00 14.48 -10.40
N GLY A 39 -13.99 14.11 -9.12
CA GLY A 39 -15.05 13.35 -8.49
C GLY A 39 -14.61 12.70 -7.18
N ILE A 40 -15.57 12.06 -6.52
CA ILE A 40 -15.34 11.36 -5.25
C ILE A 40 -14.39 10.17 -5.48
N CYS A 41 -13.42 10.04 -4.59
CA CYS A 41 -12.57 8.88 -4.44
C CYS A 41 -13.16 8.00 -3.33
N ASP A 42 -13.64 6.82 -3.69
CA ASP A 42 -14.22 5.86 -2.76
C ASP A 42 -13.72 4.43 -3.06
N ASP A 43 -14.10 3.46 -2.23
CA ASP A 43 -13.66 2.06 -2.37
C ASP A 43 -14.13 1.41 -3.69
N PHE A 44 -15.20 1.93 -4.32
CA PHE A 44 -15.73 1.40 -5.57
C PHE A 44 -15.05 2.03 -6.79
N ARG A 45 -14.69 3.30 -6.69
CA ARG A 45 -14.00 4.07 -7.72
C ARG A 45 -12.82 4.83 -7.11
N PRO A 46 -11.73 4.12 -6.79
CA PRO A 46 -10.54 4.77 -6.29
C PRO A 46 -9.93 5.61 -7.42
N ARG A 47 -9.79 6.91 -7.16
CA ARG A 47 -9.31 7.92 -8.12
C ARG A 47 -7.83 8.26 -7.94
N TYR A 48 -7.29 7.95 -6.77
CA TYR A 48 -5.90 8.16 -6.43
C TYR A 48 -5.36 6.86 -5.82
N ALA A 49 -5.07 5.91 -6.70
CA ALA A 49 -4.72 4.55 -6.35
C ALA A 49 -3.81 3.90 -7.39
N VAL A 50 -3.21 2.79 -6.98
CA VAL A 50 -2.30 2.00 -7.81
C VAL A 50 -2.59 0.52 -7.66
N ASP A 51 -2.27 -0.24 -8.69
CA ASP A 51 -2.25 -1.69 -8.63
C ASP A 51 -0.88 -2.13 -8.10
N ILE A 52 -0.86 -3.13 -7.21
CA ILE A 52 0.37 -3.58 -6.56
C ILE A 52 0.50 -5.11 -6.53
N GLN A 53 1.74 -5.57 -6.50
CA GLN A 53 2.09 -6.93 -6.07
C GLN A 53 2.72 -6.86 -4.68
N VAL A 54 2.16 -7.61 -3.73
CA VAL A 54 2.77 -7.75 -2.39
C VAL A 54 4.03 -8.58 -2.52
N LEU A 55 5.10 -8.17 -1.83
CA LEU A 55 6.40 -8.82 -1.88
C LEU A 55 6.63 -9.71 -0.64
N LEU A 56 7.45 -10.74 -0.83
CA LEU A 56 8.10 -11.50 0.22
C LEU A 56 9.30 -10.73 0.80
N PRO A 57 9.87 -11.15 1.94
CA PRO A 57 11.03 -10.50 2.54
C PRO A 57 12.29 -10.47 1.66
N ASP A 58 12.39 -11.35 0.66
CA ASP A 58 13.48 -11.37 -0.32
C ASP A 58 13.28 -10.36 -1.47
N GLY A 59 12.10 -9.72 -1.54
CA GLY A 59 11.76 -8.73 -2.57
C GLY A 59 11.08 -9.30 -3.81
N GLU A 60 10.85 -10.61 -3.87
CA GLU A 60 10.09 -11.25 -4.94
C GLU A 60 8.56 -11.15 -4.70
N PRO A 61 7.73 -11.14 -5.76
CA PRO A 61 6.28 -11.19 -5.60
C PRO A 61 5.82 -12.41 -4.81
N ASP A 62 4.92 -12.20 -3.85
CA ASP A 62 4.31 -13.27 -3.06
C ASP A 62 3.39 -14.12 -3.94
N PRO A 63 3.70 -15.41 -4.18
CA PRO A 63 2.90 -16.26 -5.06
C PRO A 63 1.53 -16.63 -4.45
N ASP A 64 1.36 -16.47 -3.14
CA ASP A 64 0.11 -16.79 -2.43
C ASP A 64 -0.87 -15.61 -2.45
N LEU A 65 -0.43 -14.42 -2.86
CA LEU A 65 -1.26 -13.23 -2.96
C LEU A 65 -1.45 -12.80 -4.41
N PRO A 66 -2.69 -12.56 -4.86
CA PRO A 66 -2.91 -11.97 -6.17
C PRO A 66 -2.43 -10.51 -6.17
N MET A 67 -2.28 -9.96 -7.38
CA MET A 67 -2.20 -8.52 -7.54
C MET A 67 -3.40 -7.85 -6.88
N LEU A 68 -3.16 -6.81 -6.08
CA LEU A 68 -4.20 -6.00 -5.47
C LEU A 68 -4.46 -4.79 -6.37
N ALA A 69 -5.67 -4.67 -6.89
CA ALA A 69 -6.05 -3.58 -7.77
C ALA A 69 -6.59 -2.39 -6.98
N GLY A 70 -6.33 -1.17 -7.46
CA GLY A 70 -6.95 0.06 -6.94
C GLY A 70 -6.63 0.35 -5.48
N VAL A 71 -5.43 0.02 -5.00
CA VAL A 71 -5.02 0.28 -3.62
C VAL A 71 -4.78 1.79 -3.43
N PRO A 72 -5.49 2.45 -2.50
CA PRO A 72 -5.44 3.91 -2.36
C PRO A 72 -4.07 4.40 -1.92
N LEU A 73 -3.61 5.47 -2.54
CA LEU A 73 -2.37 6.19 -2.20
C LEU A 73 -2.60 7.15 -1.03
N PRO A 74 -1.57 7.38 -0.18
CA PRO A 74 -1.67 8.36 0.89
C PRO A 74 -1.61 9.78 0.30
N LEU A 75 -2.34 10.71 0.92
CA LEU A 75 -2.12 12.14 0.73
C LEU A 75 -1.11 12.62 1.76
N PRO A 76 0.10 13.08 1.38
CA PRO A 76 1.08 13.60 2.32
C PRO A 76 0.55 14.83 3.08
N THR A 77 -0.20 15.66 2.37
CA THR A 77 -1.03 16.76 2.86
C THR A 77 -2.32 16.73 2.05
N GLY A 78 -3.49 17.03 2.64
CA GLY A 78 -4.74 16.83 1.92
C GLY A 78 -6.00 17.44 2.55
N GLY A 79 -7.07 17.40 1.76
CA GLY A 79 -8.44 17.81 2.05
C GLY A 79 -9.27 17.74 0.76
N GLU A 80 -10.54 18.13 0.81
CA GLU A 80 -11.38 18.18 -0.40
C GLU A 80 -10.76 19.13 -1.43
N GLU A 81 -10.41 18.59 -2.60
CA GLU A 81 -9.72 19.32 -3.69
C GLU A 81 -8.41 20.03 -3.25
N MET A 82 -7.74 19.53 -2.21
CA MET A 82 -6.49 20.06 -1.68
C MET A 82 -5.45 18.96 -1.51
N GLY A 83 -4.16 19.31 -1.66
CA GLY A 83 -3.05 18.41 -1.37
C GLY A 83 -1.99 18.35 -2.47
N ILE A 84 -1.02 17.47 -2.28
CA ILE A 84 0.02 17.15 -3.25
C ILE A 84 -0.30 15.76 -3.84
N TYR A 85 -0.58 15.73 -5.14
CA TYR A 85 -0.94 14.53 -5.88
C TYR A 85 0.16 14.18 -6.87
N ALA A 86 0.77 13.01 -6.69
CA ALA A 86 1.78 12.48 -7.59
C ALA A 86 1.70 10.95 -7.57
N PHE A 87 1.35 10.37 -8.72
CA PHE A 87 1.38 8.92 -8.86
C PHE A 87 2.82 8.41 -8.87
N PRO A 88 3.14 7.34 -8.12
CA PRO A 88 4.41 6.66 -8.27
C PRO A 88 4.49 5.94 -9.62
N GLU A 89 5.69 5.81 -10.16
CA GLU A 89 5.94 5.06 -11.39
C GLU A 89 5.80 3.54 -11.15
N GLU A 90 5.51 2.79 -12.22
CA GLU A 90 5.59 1.33 -12.19
C GLU A 90 6.99 0.86 -11.76
N GLY A 91 7.03 -0.17 -10.92
CA GLY A 91 8.25 -0.63 -10.28
C GLY A 91 8.57 0.05 -8.95
N THR A 92 7.93 1.17 -8.62
CA THR A 92 8.18 1.86 -7.34
C THR A 92 7.83 0.95 -6.16
N GLN A 93 8.72 0.90 -5.17
CA GLN A 93 8.47 0.16 -3.94
C GLN A 93 7.62 0.99 -2.97
N VAL A 94 6.60 0.34 -2.41
CA VAL A 94 5.66 0.95 -1.45
C VAL A 94 5.49 0.05 -0.23
N VAL A 95 4.95 0.62 0.85
CA VAL A 95 4.51 -0.12 2.03
C VAL A 95 2.99 -0.22 1.99
N VAL A 96 2.45 -1.43 1.93
CA VAL A 96 1.02 -1.71 2.03
C VAL A 96 0.67 -2.16 3.45
N CYS A 97 -0.44 -1.63 3.95
CA CYS A 97 -1.04 -1.97 5.23
C CYS A 97 -2.52 -2.31 5.03
N PHE A 98 -3.12 -2.95 6.03
CA PHE A 98 -4.51 -3.38 6.00
C PHE A 98 -5.26 -2.75 7.17
N ALA A 99 -6.24 -1.90 6.89
CA ALA A 99 -6.96 -1.18 7.94
C ALA A 99 -7.63 -2.17 8.89
N TYR A 100 -7.34 -2.06 10.20
CA TYR A 100 -7.80 -2.99 11.23
C TYR A 100 -7.41 -4.47 10.99
N GLY A 101 -6.35 -4.72 10.22
CA GLY A 101 -5.96 -6.08 9.82
C GLY A 101 -6.92 -6.74 8.84
N LEU A 102 -7.81 -5.97 8.19
CA LEU A 102 -8.80 -6.50 7.25
C LEU A 102 -8.21 -6.65 5.84
N PRO A 103 -8.18 -7.88 5.27
CA PRO A 103 -7.58 -8.13 3.95
C PRO A 103 -8.20 -7.30 2.81
N HIS A 104 -9.49 -6.98 2.93
CA HIS A 104 -10.25 -6.24 1.94
C HIS A 104 -10.17 -4.71 2.11
N LYS A 105 -9.36 -4.21 3.05
CA LYS A 105 -9.11 -2.78 3.24
C LYS A 105 -7.62 -2.45 3.14
N PRO A 106 -6.95 -2.78 2.02
CA PRO A 106 -5.56 -2.40 1.82
C PRO A 106 -5.45 -0.89 1.60
N TYR A 107 -4.34 -0.31 2.00
CA TYR A 107 -3.96 1.06 1.64
C TYR A 107 -2.44 1.17 1.60
N ILE A 108 -1.95 2.09 0.76
CA ILE A 108 -0.53 2.42 0.75
C ILE A 108 -0.26 3.37 1.93
N GLN A 109 0.62 2.95 2.83
CA GLN A 109 1.05 3.77 3.96
C GLN A 109 2.13 4.76 3.54
N THR A 110 3.12 4.28 2.77
CA THR A 110 4.32 5.05 2.43
C THR A 110 4.86 4.62 1.07
N ILE A 111 5.31 5.60 0.28
CA ILE A 111 6.11 5.37 -0.94
C ILE A 111 7.58 5.41 -0.54
N LEU A 112 8.35 4.39 -0.92
CA LEU A 112 9.76 4.29 -0.57
C LEU A 112 10.64 4.69 -1.76
N PRO A 113 11.67 5.53 -1.57
CA PRO A 113 12.55 5.97 -2.65
C PRO A 113 13.58 4.89 -3.07
N HIS A 114 13.42 3.65 -2.61
CA HIS A 114 14.39 2.59 -2.88
C HIS A 114 14.40 2.28 -4.38
N GLY A 115 15.59 2.31 -4.98
CA GLY A 115 15.77 2.12 -6.42
C GLY A 115 15.46 3.34 -7.28
N LEU A 116 15.04 4.47 -6.69
CA LEU A 116 14.75 5.70 -7.43
C LEU A 116 15.95 6.66 -7.46
N SER A 117 16.03 7.44 -8.53
CA SER A 117 16.92 8.61 -8.58
C SER A 117 16.32 9.74 -7.76
N MET A 118 17.14 10.40 -6.95
CA MET A 118 16.69 11.50 -6.09
C MET A 118 17.27 12.83 -6.56
N PRO A 119 16.51 13.93 -6.45
CA PRO A 119 17.08 15.26 -6.65
C PRO A 119 18.15 15.54 -5.60
N LYS A 120 19.01 16.53 -5.88
CA LYS A 120 19.97 17.01 -4.88
C LYS A 120 19.19 17.68 -3.75
N VAL A 121 19.32 17.15 -2.53
CA VAL A 121 18.77 17.74 -1.30
C VAL A 121 19.92 18.08 -0.35
N PRO A 122 20.42 19.34 -0.34
CA PRO A 122 21.45 19.76 0.58
C PRO A 122 21.01 19.65 2.05
N LYS A 123 21.96 19.37 2.94
CA LYS A 123 21.69 19.31 4.38
C LYS A 123 21.21 20.68 4.89
N GLY A 124 19.96 20.75 5.33
CA GLY A 124 19.35 21.96 5.88
C GLY A 124 18.38 22.68 4.94
N ASP A 125 18.32 22.28 3.67
CA ASP A 125 17.27 22.75 2.76
C ASP A 125 15.97 22.01 3.07
N GLN A 126 14.86 22.76 3.09
CA GLN A 126 13.51 22.21 2.96
C GLN A 126 13.10 22.43 1.51
N VAL A 127 12.91 21.34 0.77
CA VAL A 127 12.36 21.32 -0.60
C VAL A 127 10.91 20.89 -0.57
#